data_AF-A0AAV5TI02-F1
#
_entry.id   AF-A0AAV5TI02-F1
#
_cell.length_a   1.000
_cell.length_b   1.000
_cell.length_c   1.000
_cell.angle_alpha   90.00
_cell.angle_beta   90.00
_cell.angle_gamma   90.00
#
_symmetry.space_group_name_H-M   'P 1'
#
loop_
_entity.id
_entity.type
_entity.pdbx_description
1 polymer ?
#
loop_
_entity_poly.entity_id
_entity_poly.type
_entity_poly.pdbx_seq_one_letter_code
_entity_poly.pdbx_strand_id
1 'polypeptide(L)'
;IVCSTPKTMRSYSIFLLNDVIIDIISAIASGLTAARVMCLPDDSVIIVYVGQCNPIGGILFCNICECMQMLLVSESTAILLLSFIYRRYIIRAGAEFVSLYPTKPIWIFCLLAYLAFSPIWVSRFHTLQ
;
A
#
# COMPACT_ATOMS: atom_id res chain seq x y z
N ILE A 1 18.29 11.32 -0.65
CA ILE A 1 18.37 9.84 -0.55
C ILE A 1 18.90 9.24 -1.87
N VAL A 2 18.17 9.36 -2.99
CA VAL A 2 18.56 8.76 -4.29
C VAL A 2 19.91 9.26 -4.86
N CYS A 3 20.27 10.53 -4.64
CA CYS A 3 21.52 11.11 -5.15
C CYS A 3 22.75 10.84 -4.26
N SER A 4 22.55 10.34 -3.04
CA SER A 4 23.64 10.06 -2.08
C SER A 4 23.99 8.57 -1.99
N THR A 5 23.21 7.70 -2.63
CA THR A 5 23.42 6.24 -2.60
C THR A 5 24.33 5.76 -3.73
N PRO A 6 25.29 4.86 -3.46
CA PRO A 6 26.15 4.26 -4.48
C PRO A 6 25.34 3.49 -5.54
N LYS A 7 25.85 3.48 -6.79
CA LYS A 7 25.12 3.00 -7.99
C LYS A 7 24.54 1.58 -7.85
N THR A 8 25.17 0.71 -7.07
CA THR A 8 24.75 -0.67 -6.82
C THR A 8 23.52 -0.79 -5.89
N MET A 9 23.18 0.25 -5.11
CA MET A 9 22.02 0.26 -4.21
C MET A 9 20.89 1.21 -4.66
N ARG A 10 21.02 1.80 -5.86
CA ARG A 10 20.06 2.80 -6.35
C ARG A 10 18.66 2.22 -6.58
N SER A 11 18.56 0.98 -7.07
CA SER A 11 17.26 0.30 -7.24
C SER A 11 16.56 0.07 -5.90
N TYR A 12 17.30 -0.32 -4.87
CA TYR A 12 16.79 -0.48 -3.51
C TYR A 12 16.26 0.85 -2.93
N SER A 13 16.98 1.95 -3.17
CA SER A 13 16.52 3.29 -2.75
C SER A 13 15.23 3.74 -3.46
N ILE A 14 14.95 3.28 -4.67
CA ILE A 14 13.71 3.62 -5.40
C ILE A 14 12.52 2.88 -4.79
N PHE A 15 12.68 1.60 -4.43
CA PHE A 15 11.64 0.85 -3.72
C PHE A 15 11.29 1.50 -2.39
N LEU A 16 12.30 1.84 -1.58
CA LEU A 16 12.08 2.52 -0.31
C LEU A 16 11.42 3.90 -0.47
N LEU A 17 11.76 4.64 -1.54
CA LEU A 17 11.14 5.94 -1.77
C LEU A 17 9.65 5.79 -2.15
N ASN A 18 9.32 4.82 -3.01
CA ASN A 18 7.94 4.52 -3.35
C ASN A 18 7.14 4.07 -2.12
N ASP A 19 7.74 3.22 -1.30
CA ASP A 19 7.16 2.75 -0.05
C ASP A 19 6.86 3.89 0.92
N VAL A 20 7.80 4.82 1.13
CA VAL A 20 7.58 6.01 1.97
C VAL A 20 6.45 6.90 1.43
N ILE A 21 6.34 7.05 0.11
CA ILE A 21 5.24 7.83 -0.49
C ILE A 21 3.90 7.15 -0.21
N ILE A 22 3.82 5.83 -0.41
CA ILE A 22 2.64 5.01 -0.14
C ILE A 22 2.25 5.11 1.35
N ASP A 23 3.22 5.04 2.25
CA ASP A 23 3.00 5.17 3.70
C ASP A 23 2.47 6.54 4.09
N ILE A 24 3.00 7.62 3.52
CA ILE A 24 2.51 8.97 3.79
C ILE A 24 1.06 9.12 3.32
N ILE A 25 0.74 8.65 2.11
CA ILE A 25 -0.62 8.70 1.56
C ILE A 25 -1.57 7.86 2.43
N SER A 26 -1.13 6.68 2.85
CA SER A 26 -1.87 5.78 3.74
C SER A 26 -2.14 6.42 5.10
N ALA A 27 -1.13 7.07 5.69
CA ALA A 27 -1.28 7.77 6.97
C ALA A 27 -2.26 8.95 6.88
N ILE A 28 -2.23 9.71 5.77
CA ILE A 28 -3.19 10.79 5.52
C ILE A 28 -4.61 10.23 5.41
N ALA A 29 -4.79 9.15 4.63
CA ALA A 29 -6.08 8.48 4.48
C ALA A 29 -6.60 7.96 5.83
N SER A 30 -5.73 7.36 6.64
CA SER A 30 -6.08 6.88 7.97
C SER A 30 -6.51 8.00 8.91
N GLY A 31 -5.77 9.13 8.90
CA GLY A 31 -6.12 10.30 9.68
C GLY A 31 -7.45 10.94 9.27
N LEU A 32 -7.77 10.91 7.97
CA LEU A 32 -9.06 11.39 7.44
C LEU A 32 -10.21 10.48 7.84
N THR A 33 -10.02 9.16 7.84
CA THR A 33 -11.10 8.21 8.09
C THR A 33 -11.42 8.04 9.57
N ALA A 34 -10.39 7.91 10.42
CA ALA A 34 -10.48 7.64 11.85
C ALA A 34 -11.71 6.80 12.22
N ALA A 35 -11.71 5.53 11.81
CA ALA A 35 -12.80 4.59 12.07
C ALA A 35 -12.70 4.00 13.50
N ARG A 36 -13.85 3.88 14.16
CA ARG A 36 -14.02 3.14 15.42
C ARG A 36 -14.78 1.85 15.11
N VAL A 37 -14.16 0.72 15.39
CA VAL A 37 -14.81 -0.59 15.30
C VAL A 37 -15.46 -0.91 16.64
N MET A 38 -16.77 -1.11 16.65
CA MET A 38 -17.53 -1.52 17.83
C MET A 38 -18.10 -2.92 17.59
N CYS A 39 -17.81 -3.85 18.50
CA CYS A 39 -18.43 -5.17 18.49
C CYS A 39 -19.69 -5.14 19.35
N LEU A 40 -20.82 -5.52 18.77
CA LEU A 40 -22.09 -5.66 19.48
C LEU A 40 -22.19 -7.03 20.16
N PRO A 41 -23.08 -7.18 21.14
CA PRO A 41 -23.32 -8.46 21.84
C PRO A 41 -23.77 -9.60 20.91
N ASP A 42 -24.34 -9.26 19.75
CA ASP A 42 -24.83 -10.21 18.73
C ASP A 42 -23.76 -10.59 17.69
N ASP A 43 -22.47 -10.51 18.03
CA ASP A 43 -21.31 -10.72 17.13
C ASP A 43 -21.29 -9.83 15.88
N SER A 44 -22.13 -8.80 15.83
CA SER A 44 -22.14 -7.82 14.75
C SER A 44 -21.05 -6.78 14.95
N VAL A 45 -20.39 -6.39 13.86
CA VAL A 45 -19.31 -5.41 13.87
C VAL A 45 -19.81 -4.14 13.17
N ILE A 46 -19.81 -3.02 13.89
CA ILE A 46 -20.17 -1.71 13.36
C ILE A 46 -18.92 -0.87 13.23
N ILE A 47 -18.73 -0.27 12.05
CA ILE A 47 -17.64 0.66 11.76
C ILE A 47 -18.22 2.07 11.78
N VAL A 48 -17.80 2.88 12.74
CA VAL A 48 -18.24 4.27 12.89
C VAL A 48 -17.10 5.19 12.45
N TYR A 49 -17.33 5.97 11.40
CA TYR A 49 -16.36 6.95 10.91
C TYR A 49 -16.46 8.24 11.72
N VAL A 50 -15.42 8.54 12.51
CA VAL A 50 -15.35 9.73 13.38
C VAL A 50 -14.42 10.80 12.78
N GLY A 51 -13.71 10.47 11.70
CA GLY A 51 -12.75 11.34 11.06
C GLY A 51 -13.35 12.48 10.23
N GLN A 52 -12.45 13.30 9.68
CA GLN A 52 -12.77 14.44 8.81
C GLN A 52 -13.35 14.01 7.46
N CYS A 53 -13.34 12.73 7.12
CA CYS A 53 -13.92 12.20 5.89
C CYS A 53 -15.43 12.46 5.77
N ASN A 54 -16.18 12.41 6.89
CA ASN A 54 -17.63 12.52 6.90
C ASN A 54 -18.13 13.94 6.53
N PRO A 55 -17.59 15.04 7.10
CA PRO A 55 -17.98 16.39 6.68
C PRO A 55 -17.48 16.77 5.27
N ILE A 56 -16.42 16.12 4.75
CA ILE A 56 -15.86 16.44 3.43
C ILE A 56 -16.66 15.78 2.30
N GLY A 57 -17.01 14.50 2.46
CA GLY A 57 -17.63 13.72 1.38
C GLY A 57 -18.58 12.62 1.86
N GLY A 58 -19.00 12.68 3.12
CA GLY A 58 -19.93 11.72 3.72
C GLY A 58 -19.33 10.31 3.87
N ILE A 59 -20.24 9.35 4.11
CA ILE A 59 -19.90 7.94 4.33
C ILE A 59 -19.15 7.32 3.14
N LEU A 60 -19.47 7.76 1.92
CA LEU A 60 -18.88 7.26 0.69
C LEU A 60 -17.38 7.56 0.65
N PHE A 61 -17.01 8.80 0.96
CA PHE A 61 -15.62 9.22 1.00
C PHE A 61 -14.85 8.54 2.13
N CYS A 62 -15.47 8.37 3.31
CA CYS A 62 -14.88 7.59 4.40
C CYS A 62 -14.59 6.13 4.00
N ASN A 63 -15.54 5.47 3.34
CA ASN A 63 -15.35 4.11 2.83
C ASN A 63 -14.20 4.05 1.81
N ILE A 64 -14.10 5.04 0.93
CA ILE A 64 -13.01 5.12 -0.05
C ILE A 64 -11.66 5.28 0.66
N CYS A 65 -11.57 6.19 1.64
CA CYS A 65 -10.33 6.43 2.38
C CYS A 65 -9.90 5.22 3.22
N GLU A 66 -10.82 4.54 3.91
CA GLU A 66 -10.55 3.30 4.66
C GLU A 66 -9.98 2.21 3.74
N CYS A 67 -10.63 2.00 2.59
CA CYS A 67 -10.19 0.98 1.64
C CYS A 67 -8.85 1.36 1.00
N MET A 68 -8.64 2.63 0.66
CA MET A 68 -7.37 3.12 0.11
C MET A 68 -6.24 2.89 1.12
N GLN A 69 -6.47 3.13 2.41
CA GLN A 69 -5.52 2.82 3.47
C GLN A 69 -5.17 1.32 3.48
N MET A 70 -6.16 0.42 3.54
CA MET A 70 -5.88 -1.02 3.57
C MET A 70 -5.07 -1.50 2.36
N LEU A 71 -5.38 -0.97 1.17
CA LEU A 71 -4.65 -1.30 -0.05
C LEU A 71 -3.20 -0.81 -0.01
N LEU A 72 -2.99 0.46 0.35
CA LEU A 72 -1.66 1.05 0.40
C LEU A 72 -0.78 0.35 1.45
N VAL A 73 -1.34 -0.02 2.60
CA VAL A 73 -0.63 -0.83 3.60
C VAL A 73 -0.25 -2.21 3.04
N SER A 74 -1.17 -2.87 2.33
CA SER A 74 -0.86 -4.16 1.70
C SER A 74 0.23 -4.03 0.63
N GLU A 75 0.21 -2.98 -0.17
CA GLU A 75 1.22 -2.73 -1.20
C GLU A 75 2.59 -2.41 -0.57
N SER A 76 2.62 -1.56 0.44
CA SER A 76 3.83 -1.24 1.21
C SER A 76 4.48 -2.50 1.80
N THR A 77 3.70 -3.35 2.48
CA THR A 77 4.24 -4.59 3.07
C THR A 77 4.84 -5.53 2.01
N ALA A 78 4.25 -5.60 0.81
CA ALA A 78 4.81 -6.36 -0.29
C ALA A 78 6.12 -5.75 -0.80
N ILE A 79 6.18 -4.43 -1.00
CA ILE A 79 7.39 -3.72 -1.45
C ILE A 79 8.52 -3.87 -0.43
N LEU A 80 8.23 -3.76 0.86
CA LEU A 80 9.19 -3.99 1.95
C LEU A 80 9.71 -5.43 1.93
N LEU A 81 8.83 -6.41 1.77
CA LEU A 81 9.22 -7.83 1.71
C LEU A 81 10.12 -8.12 0.49
N LEU A 82 9.78 -7.60 -0.69
CA LEU A 82 10.66 -7.66 -1.85
C LEU A 82 12.01 -6.98 -1.59
N SER A 83 12.00 -5.84 -0.91
CA SER A 83 13.22 -5.10 -0.55
C SER A 83 14.14 -5.91 0.36
N PHE A 84 13.59 -6.64 1.34
CA PHE A 84 14.35 -7.57 2.18
C PHE A 84 14.89 -8.77 1.41
N ILE A 85 14.08 -9.37 0.53
CA ILE A 85 14.51 -10.49 -0.32
C ILE A 85 15.66 -10.05 -1.23
N TYR A 86 15.54 -8.88 -1.86
CA TYR A 86 16.57 -8.30 -2.71
C TYR A 86 17.89 -8.08 -1.94
N ARG A 87 17.81 -7.51 -0.73
CA ARG A 87 18.99 -7.32 0.12
C ARG A 87 19.65 -8.66 0.49
N ARG A 88 18.85 -9.67 0.84
CA ARG A 88 19.36 -11.02 1.16
C ARG A 88 19.98 -11.71 -0.06
N TYR A 89 19.41 -11.48 -1.24
CA TYR A 89 19.91 -12.02 -2.50
C TYR A 89 21.30 -11.45 -2.84
N ILE A 90 21.48 -10.13 -2.75
CA ILE A 90 22.79 -9.47 -2.99
C ILE A 90 23.85 -10.01 -2.04
N ILE A 91 23.53 -10.14 -0.75
CA ILE A 91 24.48 -10.64 0.26
C ILE A 91 24.88 -12.10 -0.03
N ARG A 92 23.95 -12.93 -0.52
CA ARG A 92 24.22 -14.34 -0.85
C ARG A 92 24.95 -14.54 -2.19
N ALA A 93 24.67 -13.73 -3.20
CA ALA A 93 25.21 -13.92 -4.54
C ALA A 93 26.66 -13.43 -4.70
N GLY A 94 27.15 -12.60 -3.78
CA GLY A 94 28.39 -11.85 -4.01
C GLY A 94 28.17 -10.79 -5.10
N ALA A 95 28.78 -9.62 -4.97
CA ALA A 95 28.45 -8.43 -5.76
C ALA A 95 28.66 -8.54 -7.30
N GLU A 96 29.14 -9.66 -7.82
CA GLU A 96 29.56 -9.81 -9.22
C GLU A 96 28.47 -10.35 -10.18
N PHE A 97 27.40 -11.00 -9.69
CA PHE A 97 26.40 -11.66 -10.55
C PHE A 97 25.00 -11.02 -10.54
N VAL A 98 24.82 -9.84 -9.95
CA VAL A 98 23.49 -9.23 -9.84
C VAL A 98 23.20 -8.41 -11.09
N SER A 99 22.74 -9.06 -12.15
CA SER A 99 22.03 -8.37 -13.23
C SER A 99 20.86 -7.62 -12.59
N LEU A 100 20.81 -6.31 -12.83
CA LEU A 100 19.72 -5.46 -12.34
C LEU A 100 18.40 -6.11 -12.77
N TYR A 101 17.60 -6.55 -11.79
CA TYR A 101 16.26 -7.04 -12.06
C TYR A 101 15.55 -5.98 -12.93
N PRO A 102 15.08 -6.32 -14.13
CA PRO A 102 14.55 -5.33 -15.04
C PRO A 102 13.40 -4.61 -14.34
N THR A 103 13.30 -3.30 -14.54
CA THR A 103 12.25 -2.46 -13.96
C THR A 103 10.84 -2.88 -14.39
N LYS A 104 10.73 -3.65 -15.49
CA LYS A 104 9.47 -4.10 -16.12
C LYS A 104 8.61 -5.03 -15.25
N PRO A 105 9.11 -6.15 -14.69
CA PRO A 105 8.33 -7.02 -13.79
C PRO A 105 7.81 -6.31 -12.53
N ILE A 106 8.51 -5.29 -12.03
CA ILE A 106 8.07 -4.51 -10.86
C ILE A 106 6.83 -3.70 -11.20
N TRP A 107 6.88 -2.98 -12.33
CA TRP A 107 5.72 -2.26 -12.84
C TRP A 107 4.54 -3.18 -13.13
N ILE A 108 4.79 -4.38 -13.67
CA ILE A 108 3.76 -5.40 -13.90
C ILE A 108 3.16 -5.86 -12.57
N PHE A 109 3.98 -6.09 -11.53
CA PHE A 109 3.48 -6.52 -10.23
C PHE A 109 2.62 -5.43 -9.56
N CYS A 110 3.05 -4.16 -9.59
CA CYS A 110 2.24 -3.03 -9.13
C CYS A 110 0.95 -2.88 -9.95
N LEU A 111 1.01 -2.98 -11.29
CA LEU A 111 -0.17 -2.93 -12.15
C LEU A 111 -1.14 -4.08 -11.89
N LEU A 112 -0.62 -5.28 -11.64
CA LEU A 112 -1.40 -6.48 -11.41
C LEU A 112 -2.02 -6.47 -10.02
N ALA A 113 -1.34 -5.90 -9.02
CA ALA A 113 -1.95 -5.57 -7.74
C ALA A 113 -3.09 -4.54 -7.92
N TYR A 114 -2.84 -3.44 -8.62
CA TYR A 114 -3.88 -2.43 -8.93
C TYR A 114 -5.09 -3.03 -9.66
N LEU A 115 -4.85 -3.91 -10.64
CA LEU A 115 -5.88 -4.58 -11.43
C LEU A 115 -6.59 -5.70 -10.69
N ALA A 116 -5.95 -6.39 -9.74
CA ALA A 116 -6.61 -7.41 -8.93
C ALA A 116 -7.56 -6.77 -7.89
N PHE A 117 -7.22 -5.59 -7.39
CA PHE A 117 -8.04 -4.90 -6.41
C PHE A 117 -9.17 -4.05 -7.04
N SER A 118 -8.95 -3.46 -8.23
CA SER A 118 -9.96 -2.70 -9.00
C SER A 118 -11.35 -3.38 -9.20
N PRO A 119 -11.46 -4.66 -9.61
CA PRO A 119 -12.76 -5.31 -9.84
C PRO A 119 -13.46 -5.74 -8.54
N ILE A 120 -12.69 -6.03 -7.48
CA ILE A 120 -13.23 -6.27 -6.13
C ILE A 120 -13.86 -4.99 -5.57
N TRP A 121 -13.30 -3.84 -5.93
CA TRP A 121 -13.83 -2.51 -5.60
C TRP A 121 -15.17 -2.22 -6.28
N VAL A 122 -15.28 -2.42 -7.60
CA VAL A 122 -16.55 -2.17 -8.33
C VAL A 122 -17.68 -3.08 -7.84
N SER A 123 -17.37 -4.34 -7.54
CA SER A 123 -18.38 -5.31 -7.10
C SER A 123 -18.90 -5.04 -5.68
N ARG A 124 -18.04 -4.69 -4.72
CA ARG A 124 -18.44 -4.33 -3.34
C ARG A 124 -19.18 -2.99 -3.26
N PHE A 125 -18.83 -2.01 -4.10
CA PHE A 125 -19.48 -0.70 -4.12
C PHE A 125 -20.93 -0.80 -4.59
N HIS A 126 -21.21 -1.68 -5.55
CA HIS A 126 -22.55 -1.90 -6.09
C HIS A 126 -23.48 -2.67 -5.16
N THR A 127 -22.96 -3.27 -4.08
CA THR A 127 -23.76 -4.02 -3.08
C THR A 127 -24.14 -3.19 -1.84
N LEU A 128 -23.61 -1.97 -1.72
CA LEU A 128 -23.85 -1.05 -0.59
C LEU A 128 -24.78 0.13 -0.95
N GLN A 129 -25.38 0.12 -2.14
CA GLN A 129 -26.47 1.00 -2.57
C GLN A 129 -27.81 0.32 -2.31
#